data_AF-A0A067M1U8-F1
#
_entry.id   AF-A0A067M1U8-F1
#
_cell.length_a   1.000
_cell.length_b   1.000
_cell.length_c   1.000
_cell.angle_alpha   90.00
_cell.angle_beta   90.00
_cell.angle_gamma   90.00
#
_symmetry.space_group_name_H-M   'P 1'
#
loop_
_entity.id
_entity.type
_entity.pdbx_description
1 polymer ?
#
loop_
_entity_poly.entity_id
_entity_poly.type
_entity_poly.pdbx_seq_one_letter_code
_entity_poly.pdbx_strand_id
1 'polypeptide(L)'
;MFSCFTPDLLHQLHKGVFKSHVLKWCTDLAGEKEIDQRFKCMPRHPKLRHFSKGISHLSQWSGTEAKEVEKVFVGLVQGAIPEEAVEATRALLDFIYVSQYQSFTGATLDLLRGHLDEFHESKSIFVERKIREHFNFPKLHMLSHYAELI
;
A
#
# COMPACT_ATOMS: atom_id res chain seq x y z
N MET A 1 -15.86 -16.38 22.60
CA MET A 1 -15.61 -15.01 23.13
C MET A 1 -14.90 -14.25 22.03
N PHE A 2 -15.64 -13.54 21.16
CA PHE A 2 -15.04 -12.77 20.08
C PHE A 2 -14.47 -11.48 20.68
N SER A 3 -13.16 -11.45 20.89
CA SER A 3 -12.45 -10.22 21.22
C SER A 3 -12.32 -9.43 19.92
N CYS A 4 -13.31 -8.57 19.67
CA CYS A 4 -13.32 -7.65 18.52
C CYS A 4 -12.24 -6.56 18.78
N PHE A 5 -10.97 -6.90 18.56
CA PHE A 5 -9.91 -5.90 18.47
C PHE A 5 -9.98 -5.32 17.07
N THR A 6 -10.52 -4.10 16.96
CA THR A 6 -10.49 -3.37 15.70
C THR A 6 -9.02 -3.25 15.29
N PRO A 7 -8.61 -3.80 14.13
CA PRO A 7 -7.21 -3.77 13.74
C PRO A 7 -6.71 -2.34 13.67
N ASP A 8 -5.54 -2.05 14.25
CA ASP A 8 -4.94 -0.71 14.17
C ASP A 8 -4.49 -0.44 12.73
N LEU A 9 -5.41 0.07 11.91
CA LEU A 9 -5.18 0.35 10.49
C LEU A 9 -4.01 1.31 10.27
N LEU A 10 -3.79 2.23 11.21
CA LEU A 10 -2.69 3.19 11.10
C LEU A 10 -1.33 2.52 11.25
N HIS A 11 -1.12 1.76 12.31
CA HIS A 11 0.18 1.15 12.58
C HIS A 11 0.42 -0.13 11.79
N GLN A 12 -0.64 -0.89 11.51
CA GLN A 12 -0.54 -2.14 10.77
C GLN A 12 -0.51 -1.88 9.26
N LEU A 13 -1.50 -1.19 8.70
CA LEU A 13 -1.62 -1.03 7.25
C LEU A 13 -0.82 0.16 6.73
N HIS A 14 -1.22 1.38 7.09
CA HIS A 14 -0.66 2.60 6.49
C HIS A 14 0.84 2.75 6.76
N LYS A 15 1.25 2.68 8.03
CA LYS A 15 2.67 2.72 8.38
C LYS A 15 3.35 1.37 8.16
N GLY A 16 2.65 0.29 8.48
CA GLY A 16 3.28 -1.00 8.65
C GLY A 16 3.46 -1.81 7.38
N VAL A 17 2.48 -1.81 6.47
CA VAL A 17 2.59 -2.50 5.19
C VAL A 17 2.87 -1.52 4.07
N PHE A 18 2.07 -0.46 3.94
CA PHE A 18 2.25 0.49 2.83
C PHE A 18 3.58 1.24 2.92
N LYS A 19 3.80 2.05 3.96
CA LYS A 19 5.01 2.86 4.08
C LYS A 19 6.28 2.01 4.21
N SER A 20 6.31 1.04 5.13
CA SER A 20 7.52 0.27 5.42
C SER A 20 7.92 -0.72 4.33
N HIS A 21 6.97 -1.12 3.47
CA HIS A 21 7.20 -2.18 2.50
C HIS A 21 6.85 -1.74 1.08
N VAL A 22 5.56 -1.57 0.74
CA VAL A 22 5.18 -1.31 -0.67
C VAL A 22 5.78 -0.03 -1.23
N LEU A 23 5.70 1.08 -0.49
CA LEU A 23 6.33 2.33 -0.90
C LEU A 23 7.83 2.15 -1.15
N LYS A 24 8.51 1.45 -0.24
CA LYS A 24 9.94 1.17 -0.35
C LYS A 24 10.24 0.29 -1.56
N TRP A 25 9.53 -0.81 -1.76
CA TRP A 25 9.77 -1.73 -2.87
C TRP A 25 9.58 -1.06 -4.23
N CYS A 26 8.52 -0.27 -4.39
CA CYS A 26 8.29 0.46 -5.63
C CYS A 26 9.31 1.57 -5.85
N THR A 27 9.80 2.20 -4.77
CA THR A 27 10.90 3.18 -4.85
C THR A 27 12.21 2.51 -5.24
N ASP A 28 12.50 1.32 -4.71
CA ASP A 28 13.69 0.54 -5.05
C ASP A 28 13.64 0.05 -6.52
N LEU A 29 12.44 -0.24 -7.06
CA LEU A 29 12.24 -0.61 -8.46
C LEU A 29 12.39 0.57 -9.43
N ALA A 30 11.72 1.69 -9.15
CA ALA A 30 11.71 2.85 -10.05
C ALA A 30 12.96 3.73 -9.90
N GLY A 31 13.55 3.74 -8.70
CA GLY A 31 14.55 4.70 -8.28
C GLY A 31 13.95 5.92 -7.59
N GLU A 32 14.61 6.35 -6.50
CA GLU A 32 14.19 7.49 -5.67
C GLU A 32 13.98 8.79 -6.47
N LYS A 33 14.88 9.07 -7.42
CA LYS A 33 14.82 10.26 -8.26
C LYS A 33 13.59 10.27 -9.17
N GLU A 34 13.24 9.11 -9.73
CA GLU A 34 12.07 8.96 -10.61
C GLU A 34 10.79 9.18 -9.82
N ILE A 35 10.66 8.54 -8.65
CA ILE A 35 9.50 8.74 -7.76
C ILE A 35 9.33 10.21 -7.38
N ASP A 36 10.41 10.87 -6.94
CA ASP A 36 10.37 12.29 -6.58
C ASP A 36 10.00 13.18 -7.77
N GLN A 37 10.52 12.89 -8.97
CA GLN A 37 10.17 13.64 -10.17
C GLN A 37 8.69 13.50 -10.51
N ARG A 38 8.12 12.31 -10.40
CA ARG A 38 6.70 12.08 -10.65
C ARG A 38 5.80 12.78 -9.64
N PHE A 39 6.18 12.78 -8.36
CA PHE A 39 5.47 13.58 -7.34
C PHE A 39 5.48 15.08 -7.67
N LYS A 40 6.61 15.60 -8.16
CA LYS A 40 6.75 17.01 -8.56
C LYS A 40 5.92 17.35 -9.79
N CYS A 41 5.84 16.43 -10.77
CA CYS A 41 5.09 16.62 -12.01
C CYS A 41 3.57 16.45 -11.84
N MET A 42 3.10 15.94 -10.70
CA MET A 42 1.68 15.72 -10.46
C MET A 42 0.90 17.05 -10.49
N PRO A 43 -0.20 17.14 -11.27
CA PRO A 43 -1.01 18.35 -11.31
C PRO A 43 -1.61 18.63 -9.93
N ARG A 44 -1.76 19.93 -9.63
CA ARG A 44 -2.41 20.35 -8.39
C ARG A 44 -3.90 20.04 -8.46
N HIS A 45 -4.42 19.42 -7.40
CA HIS A 45 -5.84 19.17 -7.25
C HIS A 45 -6.30 19.60 -5.84
N PRO A 46 -7.43 20.31 -5.68
CA PRO A 46 -7.84 20.84 -4.38
C PRO A 46 -8.00 19.81 -3.26
N LYS A 47 -8.28 18.55 -3.61
CA LYS A 47 -8.49 17.44 -2.65
C LYS A 47 -7.26 16.54 -2.44
N LEU A 48 -6.14 16.83 -3.10
CA LEU A 48 -4.92 16.03 -3.01
C LEU A 48 -3.76 16.90 -2.55
N ARG A 49 -2.94 16.38 -1.63
CA ARG A 49 -1.69 17.05 -1.27
C ARG A 49 -0.71 17.02 -2.44
N HIS A 50 -0.17 18.19 -2.77
CA HIS A 50 0.88 18.30 -3.78
C HIS A 50 2.27 18.22 -3.12
N PHE A 51 3.12 17.32 -3.60
CA PHE A 51 4.47 17.06 -3.06
C PHE A 51 5.54 17.73 -3.93
N SER A 52 5.62 19.06 -3.88
CA SER A 52 6.50 19.87 -4.74
C SER A 52 8.01 19.62 -4.55
N LYS A 53 8.41 18.96 -3.47
CA LYS A 53 9.80 18.56 -3.20
C LYS A 53 10.02 17.04 -3.32
N GLY A 54 9.03 16.30 -3.84
CA GLY A 54 9.01 14.85 -3.74
C GLY A 54 8.70 14.38 -2.32
N ILE A 55 9.01 13.12 -2.03
CA ILE A 55 8.75 12.47 -0.73
C ILE A 55 10.01 11.96 -0.05
N SER A 56 11.15 11.86 -0.75
CA SER A 56 12.35 11.21 -0.21
C SER A 56 12.99 11.97 0.95
N HIS A 57 12.77 13.28 1.03
CA HIS A 57 13.23 14.12 2.15
C HIS A 57 12.40 13.92 3.44
N LEU A 58 11.27 13.20 3.38
CA LEU A 58 10.39 12.99 4.52
C LEU A 58 10.93 11.82 5.38
N SER A 59 11.66 12.13 6.43
CA SER A 59 12.19 11.14 7.38
C SER A 59 11.12 10.66 8.39
N GLN A 60 10.24 11.56 8.83
CA GLN A 60 9.14 11.27 9.75
C GLN A 60 7.80 11.48 9.06
N TRP A 61 7.06 10.39 8.86
CA TRP A 61 5.75 10.44 8.23
C TRP A 61 4.67 10.40 9.29
N SER A 62 3.76 11.38 9.22
CA SER A 62 2.46 11.29 9.88
C SER A 62 1.56 10.25 9.20
N GLY A 63 0.53 9.78 9.91
CA GLY A 63 -0.49 8.93 9.30
C GLY A 63 -1.22 9.62 8.15
N THR A 64 -1.45 10.92 8.28
CA THR A 64 -2.04 11.76 7.24
C THR A 64 -1.19 11.79 5.98
N GLU A 65 0.14 11.90 6.10
CA GLU A 65 1.05 11.87 4.95
C GLU A 65 1.04 10.54 4.22
N ALA A 66 1.01 9.42 4.96
CA ALA A 66 0.89 8.11 4.34
C ALA A 66 -0.40 8.02 3.51
N LYS A 67 -1.54 8.41 4.08
CA LYS A 67 -2.84 8.42 3.39
C LYS A 67 -2.87 9.32 2.15
N GLU A 68 -2.26 10.51 2.21
CA GLU A 68 -2.18 11.40 1.06
C GLU A 68 -1.34 10.81 -0.07
N VAL A 69 -0.27 10.09 0.26
CA VAL A 69 0.54 9.39 -0.75
C VAL A 69 -0.21 8.19 -1.33
N GLU A 70 -0.86 7.37 -0.50
CA GLU A 70 -1.66 6.22 -0.94
C GLU A 70 -2.65 6.60 -2.05
N LYS A 71 -3.38 7.72 -1.89
CA LYS A 71 -4.39 8.22 -2.84
C LYS A 71 -3.89 8.38 -4.27
N VAL A 72 -2.60 8.64 -4.45
CA VAL A 72 -2.02 8.95 -5.76
C VAL A 72 -0.99 7.91 -6.21
N PHE A 73 -0.69 6.93 -5.35
CA PHE A 73 0.51 6.12 -5.50
C PHE A 73 0.48 5.19 -6.71
N VAL A 74 -0.65 4.52 -6.97
CA VAL A 74 -0.79 3.61 -8.13
C VAL A 74 -0.58 4.36 -9.44
N GLY A 75 -1.26 5.50 -9.60
CA GLY A 75 -1.08 6.35 -10.79
C GLY A 75 0.35 6.89 -10.91
N LEU A 76 1.02 7.12 -9.78
CA LEU A 76 2.41 7.56 -9.77
C LEU A 76 3.37 6.47 -10.23
N VAL A 77 3.21 5.23 -9.79
CA VAL A 77 4.13 4.13 -10.16
C VAL A 77 3.84 3.52 -11.52
N GLN A 78 2.68 3.80 -12.12
CA GLN A 78 2.30 3.32 -13.45
C GLN A 78 3.37 3.66 -14.51
N GLY A 79 3.94 2.63 -15.14
CA GLY A 79 5.01 2.80 -16.13
C GLY A 79 6.37 3.24 -15.57
N ALA A 80 6.52 3.35 -14.25
CA ALA A 80 7.82 3.48 -13.57
C ALA A 80 8.39 2.13 -13.14
N ILE A 81 7.50 1.19 -12.84
CA ILE A 81 7.80 -0.17 -12.37
C ILE A 81 7.10 -1.19 -13.30
N PRO A 82 7.51 -2.48 -13.26
CA PRO A 82 6.82 -3.54 -14.02
C PRO A 82 5.32 -3.59 -13.73
N GLU A 83 4.51 -3.95 -14.72
CA GLU A 83 3.04 -3.97 -14.63
C GLU A 83 2.55 -4.84 -13.47
N GLU A 84 3.10 -6.04 -13.30
CA GLU A 84 2.80 -6.95 -12.17
C GLU A 84 3.07 -6.29 -10.80
N ALA A 85 4.10 -5.44 -10.70
CA ALA A 85 4.38 -4.70 -9.46
C ALA A 85 3.35 -3.58 -9.21
N VAL A 86 2.80 -2.99 -10.27
CA VAL A 86 1.68 -2.05 -10.16
C VAL A 86 0.42 -2.79 -9.72
N GLU A 87 0.15 -3.96 -10.28
CA GLU A 87 -0.99 -4.81 -9.91
C GLU A 87 -0.95 -5.21 -8.43
N ALA A 88 0.21 -5.70 -7.96
CA ALA A 88 0.41 -5.98 -6.54
C ALA A 88 0.20 -4.73 -5.66
N THR A 89 0.74 -3.58 -6.09
CA THR A 89 0.59 -2.31 -5.37
C THR A 89 -0.88 -1.88 -5.28
N ARG A 90 -1.62 -1.99 -6.38
CA ARG A 90 -3.05 -1.67 -6.46
C ARG A 90 -3.86 -2.59 -5.55
N ALA A 91 -3.68 -3.90 -5.68
CA ALA A 91 -4.40 -4.89 -4.88
C ALA A 91 -4.23 -4.65 -3.37
N LEU A 92 -3.00 -4.33 -2.93
CA LEU A 92 -2.79 -3.99 -1.52
C LEU A 92 -3.47 -2.66 -1.12
N LEU A 93 -3.42 -1.62 -1.94
CA LEU A 93 -4.11 -0.37 -1.62
C LEU A 93 -5.63 -0.56 -1.56
N ASP A 94 -6.20 -1.36 -2.45
CA ASP A 94 -7.63 -1.69 -2.44
C ASP A 94 -8.00 -2.44 -1.17
N PHE A 95 -7.18 -3.40 -0.72
CA PHE A 95 -7.31 -4.02 0.59
C PHE A 95 -7.32 -2.96 1.73
N ILE A 96 -6.39 -2.01 1.70
CA ILE A 96 -6.32 -0.93 2.69
C ILE A 96 -7.56 -0.04 2.65
N TYR A 97 -8.12 0.24 1.48
CA TYR A 97 -9.34 1.04 1.35
C TYR A 97 -10.58 0.31 1.87
N VAL A 98 -10.74 -0.99 1.53
CA VAL A 98 -11.86 -1.80 2.02
C VAL A 98 -11.78 -2.00 3.54
N SER A 99 -10.58 -2.19 4.08
CA SER A 99 -10.37 -2.33 5.53
C SER A 99 -10.80 -1.09 6.36
N GLN A 100 -10.97 0.07 5.72
CA GLN A 100 -11.40 1.31 6.36
C GLN A 100 -12.93 1.48 6.39
N TYR A 101 -13.70 0.53 5.86
CA TYR A 101 -15.16 0.62 5.87
C TYR A 101 -15.69 0.60 7.32
N GLN A 102 -16.75 1.37 7.57
CA GLN A 102 -17.35 1.47 8.92
C GLN A 102 -18.16 0.22 9.30
N SER A 103 -18.56 -0.58 8.32
CA SER A 103 -19.36 -1.78 8.51
C SER A 103 -19.06 -2.78 7.42
N PHE A 104 -19.01 -4.06 7.78
CA PHE A 104 -18.75 -5.16 6.85
C PHE A 104 -19.99 -6.04 6.68
N THR A 105 -20.19 -6.46 5.44
CA THR A 105 -21.10 -7.53 5.00
C THR A 105 -20.26 -8.72 4.52
N GLY A 106 -20.89 -9.87 4.30
CA GLY A 106 -20.21 -11.02 3.67
C GLY A 106 -19.52 -10.63 2.36
N ALA A 107 -20.20 -9.85 1.51
CA ALA A 107 -19.64 -9.38 0.24
C ALA A 107 -18.39 -8.49 0.40
N THR A 108 -18.35 -7.61 1.40
CA THR A 108 -17.15 -6.77 1.64
C THR A 108 -16.01 -7.55 2.27
N LEU A 109 -16.30 -8.61 3.04
CA LEU A 109 -15.27 -9.52 3.56
C LEU A 109 -14.67 -10.36 2.43
N ASP A 110 -15.50 -10.82 1.48
CA ASP A 110 -15.05 -11.52 0.28
C ASP A 110 -14.21 -10.61 -0.61
N LEU A 111 -14.61 -9.33 -0.76
CA LEU A 111 -13.82 -8.32 -1.45
C LEU A 111 -12.45 -8.09 -0.78
N LEU A 112 -12.43 -8.00 0.55
CA LEU A 112 -11.20 -7.83 1.33
C LEU A 112 -10.25 -9.02 1.11
N ARG A 113 -10.77 -10.25 1.13
CA ARG A 113 -9.98 -11.46 0.84
C ARG A 113 -9.47 -11.48 -0.61
N GLY A 114 -10.34 -11.16 -1.57
CA GLY A 114 -9.99 -11.12 -2.99
C GLY A 114 -8.83 -10.18 -3.29
N HIS A 115 -8.83 -8.97 -2.72
CA HIS A 115 -7.70 -8.04 -2.88
C HIS A 115 -6.39 -8.56 -2.26
N LEU A 116 -6.46 -9.33 -1.17
CA LEU A 116 -5.27 -9.96 -0.60
C LEU A 116 -4.75 -11.11 -1.47
N ASP A 117 -5.65 -11.88 -2.07
CA ASP A 117 -5.33 -12.95 -3.01
C ASP A 117 -4.69 -12.39 -4.28
N GLU A 118 -5.25 -11.34 -4.88
CA GLU A 118 -4.68 -10.62 -6.03
C GLU A 118 -3.26 -10.11 -5.72
N PHE A 119 -3.04 -9.57 -4.50
CA PHE A 119 -1.69 -9.19 -4.06
C PHE A 119 -0.77 -10.41 -3.98
N HIS A 120 -1.25 -11.55 -3.50
CA HIS A 120 -0.46 -12.78 -3.40
C HIS A 120 -0.11 -13.40 -4.75
N GLU A 121 -0.96 -13.26 -5.75
CA GLU A 121 -0.71 -13.68 -7.13
C GLU A 121 0.39 -12.84 -7.80
N SER A 122 0.44 -11.54 -7.50
CA SER A 122 1.34 -10.59 -8.20
C SER A 122 2.63 -10.26 -7.43
N LYS A 123 2.74 -10.58 -6.14
CA LYS A 123 3.90 -10.16 -5.31
C LYS A 123 5.23 -10.82 -5.71
N SER A 124 5.22 -11.93 -6.46
CA SER A 124 6.42 -12.65 -6.93
C SER A 124 7.42 -11.72 -7.61
N ILE A 125 6.94 -10.73 -8.36
CA ILE A 125 7.77 -9.76 -9.05
C ILE A 125 8.82 -9.07 -8.17
N PHE A 126 8.50 -8.79 -6.90
CA PHE A 126 9.47 -8.14 -6.00
C PHE A 126 10.62 -9.08 -5.60
N VAL A 127 10.39 -10.40 -5.61
CA VAL A 127 11.43 -11.40 -5.39
C VAL A 127 12.26 -11.60 -6.64
N GLU A 128 11.61 -11.72 -7.80
CA GLU A 128 12.27 -11.88 -9.10
C GLU A 128 13.19 -10.70 -9.43
N ARG A 129 12.77 -9.48 -9.07
CA ARG A 129 13.55 -8.25 -9.21
C ARG A 129 14.57 -8.03 -8.10
N LYS A 130 14.73 -8.99 -7.18
CA LYS A 130 15.67 -8.95 -6.04
C LYS A 130 15.46 -7.75 -5.10
N ILE A 131 14.25 -7.23 -5.05
CA ILE A 131 13.85 -6.15 -4.13
C ILE A 131 13.65 -6.73 -2.72
N ARG A 132 13.24 -8.00 -2.64
CA ARG A 132 13.04 -8.71 -1.38
C ARG A 132 13.31 -10.20 -1.52
N GLU A 133 13.75 -10.85 -0.46
CA GLU A 133 14.00 -12.30 -0.45
C GLU A 133 12.74 -13.13 -0.21
N HIS A 134 11.90 -12.71 0.75
CA HIS A 134 10.68 -13.43 1.13
C HIS A 134 9.61 -12.52 1.73
N PHE A 135 8.37 -12.99 1.77
CA PHE A 135 7.22 -12.27 2.34
C PHE A 135 6.86 -12.69 3.77
N ASN A 136 7.67 -13.52 4.40
CA ASN A 136 7.47 -13.99 5.78
C ASN A 136 7.79 -12.89 6.81
N PHE A 137 6.89 -11.93 6.98
CA PHE A 137 6.97 -10.95 8.04
C PHE A 137 5.61 -10.79 8.75
N PRO A 138 5.60 -10.55 10.08
CA PRO A 138 4.37 -10.61 10.87
C PRO A 138 3.23 -9.75 10.33
N LYS A 139 3.53 -8.52 9.88
CA LYS A 139 2.50 -7.58 9.43
C LYS A 139 1.75 -8.04 8.18
N LEU A 140 2.41 -8.75 7.26
CA LEU A 140 1.72 -9.30 6.10
C LEU A 140 0.87 -10.51 6.48
N HIS A 141 1.41 -11.40 7.32
CA HIS A 141 0.66 -12.55 7.81
C HIS A 141 -0.60 -12.13 8.57
N MET A 142 -0.52 -11.04 9.34
CA MET A 142 -1.68 -10.48 10.03
C MET A 142 -2.81 -10.09 9.06
N LEU A 143 -2.52 -9.69 7.81
CA LEU A 143 -3.55 -9.32 6.84
C LEU A 143 -4.49 -10.48 6.51
N SER A 144 -3.97 -11.71 6.48
CA SER A 144 -4.78 -12.92 6.24
C SER A 144 -5.85 -13.13 7.30
N HIS A 145 -5.63 -12.62 8.51
CA HIS A 145 -6.56 -12.75 9.63
C HIS A 145 -7.55 -11.58 9.73
N TYR A 146 -7.43 -10.52 8.91
CA TYR A 146 -8.30 -9.34 9.03
C TYR A 146 -9.77 -9.68 8.87
N ALA A 147 -10.12 -10.52 7.90
CA ALA A 147 -11.52 -10.93 7.67
C ALA A 147 -12.11 -11.77 8.81
N GLU A 148 -11.27 -12.33 9.70
CA GLU A 148 -11.70 -13.08 10.88
C GLU A 148 -11.76 -12.22 12.15
N LEU A 149 -11.03 -11.10 12.15
CA LEU A 149 -10.94 -10.13 13.26
C LEU A 149 -12.01 -9.03 13.18
N ILE A 150 -12.60 -8.83 12.00
CA ILE A 150 -13.69 -7.88 11.70
C ILE A 150 -15.04 -8.54 11.97
#